data_AF-R0IT45-F1
#
_entry.id   AF-R0IT45-F1
#
_cell.length_a   1.000
_cell.length_b   1.000
_cell.length_c   1.000
_cell.angle_alpha   90.00
_cell.angle_beta   90.00
_cell.angle_gamma   90.00
#
_symmetry.space_group_name_H-M   'P 1'
#
loop_
_entity.id
_entity.type
_entity.pdbx_description
1 polymer ?
#
loop_
_entity_poly.entity_id
_entity_poly.type
_entity_poly.pdbx_seq_one_letter_code
_entity_poly.pdbx_strand_id
1 'polypeptide(L)'
;MPRGIRLLDCTCLISPFLSKSSFDFADPSALARGANGGVHPDNVYRWSHEKNGTLASTMTRAKHNNHRDVPGLMLNEGNAFQSVGTFKPNIDLTPERIQRHLNPRATRDPTPFISTTSSLRDAEKAVLKLHNKSKLAPRCLTITTLDTSRLVPAVLKATMLTTIKTHVPDQKDPISTRTVERYVEMPIWILDKVPHSGNPEDRPSCELEDILQDGGILWLSLTELKESDLSLWASDAHMNEWLAVSSIPESIVTKSRPFDGAILHSEKSTEFVQARGSPEPFYWNFDQKRWEYVPNMTDYRPYREAKAGDKRKLSDENLESAGSSAETESDSGLDLDQSGDSLPCPARTSIGHVGL
;
A
#
# COMPACT_ATOMS: atom_id res chain seq x y z
N MET A 1 -32.99 -55.86 9.76
CA MET A 1 -32.39 -54.70 10.45
C MET A 1 -32.15 -53.60 9.43
N PRO A 2 -32.73 -52.40 9.57
CA PRO A 2 -32.48 -51.30 8.64
C PRO A 2 -31.03 -50.82 8.83
N ARG A 3 -30.32 -50.62 7.72
CA ARG A 3 -28.98 -50.03 7.71
C ARG A 3 -29.08 -48.59 8.21
N GLY A 4 -28.42 -48.28 9.32
CA GLY A 4 -28.38 -46.93 9.88
C GLY A 4 -27.80 -45.96 8.85
N ILE A 5 -28.60 -44.97 8.45
CA ILE A 5 -28.15 -43.83 7.66
C ILE A 5 -27.22 -43.03 8.56
N ARG A 6 -25.91 -43.05 8.28
CA ARG A 6 -24.98 -42.09 8.88
C ARG A 6 -25.29 -40.72 8.26
N LEU A 7 -26.05 -39.90 8.97
CA LEU A 7 -26.13 -38.47 8.70
C LEU A 7 -24.70 -37.93 8.83
N LEU A 8 -24.15 -37.42 7.73
CA LEU A 8 -22.89 -36.72 7.73
C LEU A 8 -23.18 -35.31 8.22
N ASP A 9 -22.84 -35.02 9.48
CA ASP A 9 -22.97 -33.67 10.03
C ASP A 9 -22.03 -32.71 9.29
N CYS A 10 -22.57 -31.59 8.83
CA CYS A 10 -21.79 -30.52 8.23
C CYS A 10 -21.32 -29.59 9.35
N THR A 11 -20.01 -29.53 9.58
CA THR A 11 -19.41 -28.60 10.54
C THR A 11 -18.97 -27.34 9.81
N CYS A 12 -19.56 -26.20 10.17
CA CYS A 12 -19.18 -24.88 9.65
C CYS A 12 -18.43 -24.11 10.74
N LEU A 13 -17.21 -23.66 10.44
CA LEU A 13 -16.45 -22.77 11.30
C LEU A 13 -16.92 -21.33 11.04
N ILE A 14 -17.29 -20.61 12.10
CA ILE A 14 -17.38 -19.14 12.03
C ILE A 14 -15.98 -18.59 12.22
N SER A 15 -15.68 -17.50 11.51
CA SER A 15 -14.40 -16.80 11.53
C SER A 15 -13.87 -16.65 12.96
N PRO A 16 -12.63 -17.08 13.22
CA PRO A 16 -12.03 -16.94 14.54
C PRO A 16 -11.84 -15.47 14.91
N PHE A 17 -11.65 -15.25 16.20
CA PHE A 17 -11.51 -13.94 16.81
C PHE A 17 -10.35 -13.95 17.80
N LEU A 18 -9.50 -12.93 17.75
CA LEU A 18 -8.42 -12.75 18.72
C LEU A 18 -8.88 -11.93 19.92
N SER A 19 -8.54 -12.42 21.12
CA SER A 19 -8.78 -11.76 22.41
C SER A 19 -7.51 -11.81 23.27
N LYS A 20 -7.34 -10.83 24.17
CA LYS A 20 -6.21 -10.71 25.12
C LYS A 20 -4.85 -10.83 24.41
N SER A 21 -4.43 -9.76 23.76
CA SER A 21 -3.28 -9.77 22.87
C SER A 21 -2.17 -8.84 23.36
N SER A 22 -1.02 -9.42 23.69
CA SER A 22 0.16 -8.68 24.14
C SER A 22 1.40 -9.06 23.32
N PHE A 23 2.32 -8.11 23.21
CA PHE A 23 3.61 -8.31 22.56
C PHE A 23 4.69 -8.65 23.57
N ASP A 24 5.53 -9.61 23.20
CA ASP A 24 6.74 -9.97 23.93
C ASP A 24 7.97 -9.81 23.01
N PHE A 25 8.81 -8.83 23.35
CA PHE A 25 10.05 -8.53 22.64
C PHE A 25 11.25 -9.32 23.19
N ALA A 26 11.16 -9.73 24.46
CA ALA A 26 12.21 -10.50 25.14
C ALA A 26 12.05 -12.00 24.93
N ASP A 27 11.00 -12.44 24.22
CA ASP A 27 10.80 -13.83 23.86
C ASP A 27 12.03 -14.37 23.12
N PRO A 28 12.61 -15.52 23.54
CA PRO A 28 13.81 -16.07 22.91
C PRO A 28 13.67 -16.27 21.40
N SER A 29 12.47 -16.58 20.90
CA SER A 29 12.21 -16.72 19.47
C SER A 29 12.22 -15.37 18.73
N ALA A 30 11.78 -14.28 19.37
CA ALA A 30 11.90 -12.93 18.82
C ALA A 30 13.36 -12.48 18.77
N LEU A 31 14.11 -12.68 19.86
CA LEU A 31 15.53 -12.34 19.94
C LEU A 31 16.36 -13.08 18.89
N ALA A 32 16.11 -14.39 18.72
CA ALA A 32 16.80 -15.21 17.72
C ALA A 32 16.53 -14.74 16.28
N ARG A 33 15.31 -14.26 15.99
CA ARG A 33 14.97 -13.68 14.67
C ARG A 33 15.68 -12.36 14.39
N GLY A 34 15.89 -11.55 15.43
CA GLY A 34 16.57 -10.25 15.33
C GLY A 34 18.09 -10.34 15.29
N ALA A 35 18.68 -11.46 15.71
CA ALA A 35 20.11 -11.67 15.70
C ALA A 35 20.67 -11.76 14.25
N ASN A 36 21.87 -11.22 14.03
CA ASN A 36 22.57 -11.19 12.74
C ASN A 36 22.63 -12.59 12.09
N GLY A 37 21.74 -12.83 11.11
CA GLY A 37 21.58 -14.13 10.44
C GLY A 37 20.13 -14.65 10.35
N GLY A 38 19.14 -13.93 10.93
CA GLY A 38 17.72 -14.28 10.86
C GLY A 38 17.06 -14.14 9.47
N VAL A 39 15.76 -14.48 9.40
CA VAL A 39 14.89 -14.48 8.20
C VAL A 39 14.61 -13.06 7.65
N HIS A 40 15.10 -12.03 8.31
CA HIS A 40 14.86 -10.62 8.00
C HIS A 40 15.65 -10.16 6.77
N PRO A 41 14.99 -9.85 5.63
CA PRO A 41 15.68 -9.26 4.50
C PRO A 41 16.07 -7.81 4.80
N ASP A 42 17.16 -7.31 4.21
CA ASP A 42 17.53 -5.90 4.31
C ASP A 42 16.49 -4.98 3.63
N ASN A 43 15.86 -5.49 2.57
CA ASN A 43 14.87 -4.76 1.81
C ASN A 43 13.75 -5.69 1.35
N VAL A 44 12.55 -5.12 1.25
CA VAL A 44 11.41 -5.74 0.57
C VAL A 44 10.96 -4.86 -0.60
N TYR A 45 10.25 -5.46 -1.54
CA TYR A 45 9.87 -4.87 -2.82
C TYR A 45 8.36 -4.90 -2.99
N ARG A 46 7.77 -3.73 -3.23
CA ARG A 46 6.36 -3.57 -3.55
C ARG A 46 6.22 -3.20 -5.02
N TRP A 47 5.53 -4.00 -5.81
CA TRP A 47 5.09 -3.54 -7.13
C TRP A 47 3.71 -2.88 -7.05
N SER A 48 3.56 -1.75 -7.73
CA SER A 48 2.32 -1.00 -7.79
C SER A 48 1.91 -0.68 -9.22
N HIS A 49 0.60 -0.50 -9.40
CA HIS A 49 0.03 -0.01 -10.64
C HIS A 49 -1.25 0.78 -10.41
N GLU A 50 -1.71 1.44 -11.46
CA GLU A 50 -2.81 2.39 -11.38
C GLU A 50 -4.19 1.78 -11.08
N LYS A 51 -4.29 0.44 -11.09
CA LYS A 51 -5.53 -0.31 -10.80
C LYS A 51 -5.44 -1.13 -9.50
N ASN A 52 -4.39 -0.92 -8.69
CA ASN A 52 -4.25 -1.65 -7.44
C ASN A 52 -5.34 -1.25 -6.43
N GLY A 53 -5.72 -2.19 -5.57
CA GLY A 53 -6.59 -1.90 -4.42
C GLY A 53 -5.88 -1.19 -3.26
N THR A 54 -4.56 -1.01 -3.34
CA THR A 54 -3.74 -0.24 -2.40
C THR A 54 -3.46 1.13 -2.99
N LEU A 55 -3.68 2.19 -2.22
CA LEU A 55 -3.29 3.54 -2.59
C LEU A 55 -1.76 3.63 -2.65
N ALA A 56 -1.20 4.35 -3.62
CA ALA A 56 0.25 4.48 -3.79
C ALA A 56 0.63 5.92 -4.17
N SER A 57 1.69 6.46 -3.56
CA SER A 57 2.20 7.82 -3.84
C SER A 57 2.80 7.96 -5.25
N THR A 58 3.19 6.85 -5.86
CA THR A 58 3.82 6.79 -7.19
C THR A 58 2.83 6.89 -8.35
N MET A 59 1.53 7.02 -8.09
CA MET A 59 0.46 7.09 -9.10
C MET A 59 -0.24 8.46 -9.05
N THR A 60 -0.69 8.96 -10.19
CA THR A 60 -1.46 10.22 -10.27
C THR A 60 -2.97 10.01 -10.37
N ARG A 61 -3.73 11.08 -10.12
CA ARG A 61 -5.21 11.11 -10.08
C ARG A 61 -5.84 10.60 -11.37
N ALA A 62 -5.21 10.86 -12.50
CA ALA A 62 -5.73 10.52 -13.82
C ALA A 62 -6.01 9.02 -14.01
N LYS A 63 -5.40 8.15 -13.19
CA LYS A 63 -5.59 6.70 -13.32
C LYS A 63 -5.96 5.96 -12.04
N HIS A 64 -5.73 6.52 -10.87
CA HIS A 64 -6.20 5.89 -9.64
C HIS A 64 -7.64 6.33 -9.36
N ASN A 65 -8.63 5.47 -9.61
CA ASN A 65 -10.03 5.75 -9.26
C ASN A 65 -10.21 6.07 -7.76
N ASN A 66 -9.23 5.68 -6.93
CA ASN A 66 -9.18 5.91 -5.48
C ASN A 66 -8.01 6.86 -5.10
N HIS A 67 -7.73 7.94 -5.82
CA HIS A 67 -6.50 8.72 -5.65
C HIS A 67 -6.42 9.54 -4.35
N ARG A 68 -5.18 9.87 -3.95
CA ARG A 68 -4.82 10.76 -2.82
C ARG A 68 -5.49 12.14 -2.79
N ASP A 69 -6.14 12.57 -3.86
CA ASP A 69 -6.74 13.91 -3.95
C ASP A 69 -8.28 13.85 -4.02
N VAL A 70 -8.87 12.67 -3.81
CA VAL A 70 -10.33 12.50 -3.67
C VAL A 70 -10.64 12.39 -2.17
N PRO A 71 -11.42 13.32 -1.59
CA PRO A 71 -11.80 13.26 -0.18
C PRO A 71 -12.43 11.89 0.17
N GLY A 72 -11.82 11.15 1.11
CA GLY A 72 -12.24 9.81 1.52
C GLY A 72 -11.51 8.62 0.88
N LEU A 73 -10.74 8.83 -0.18
CA LEU A 73 -9.81 7.86 -0.78
C LEU A 73 -8.39 8.43 -0.84
N MET A 74 -8.11 9.34 0.10
CA MET A 74 -6.86 10.05 0.21
C MET A 74 -5.78 9.17 0.83
N LEU A 75 -4.59 9.14 0.23
CA LEU A 75 -3.39 8.63 0.85
C LEU A 75 -3.03 9.62 1.97
N ASN A 76 -2.96 9.15 3.21
CA ASN A 76 -2.60 10.04 4.31
C ASN A 76 -1.19 10.59 4.10
N GLU A 77 -0.96 11.82 4.56
CA GLU A 77 0.34 12.47 4.46
C GLU A 77 1.43 11.61 5.11
N GLY A 78 2.57 11.48 4.43
CA GLY A 78 3.70 10.66 4.88
C GLY A 78 3.55 9.15 4.62
N ASN A 79 2.45 8.67 4.02
CA ASN A 79 2.32 7.29 3.57
C ASN A 79 2.74 7.14 2.11
N ALA A 80 3.60 6.15 1.82
CA ALA A 80 3.89 5.71 0.46
C ALA A 80 2.80 4.78 -0.07
N PHE A 81 2.27 3.92 0.80
CA PHE A 81 1.17 3.02 0.49
C PHE A 81 0.15 2.97 1.62
N GLN A 82 -1.11 2.75 1.26
CA GLN A 82 -2.20 2.61 2.23
C GLN A 82 -3.26 1.62 1.72
N SER A 83 -3.64 0.66 2.57
CA SER A 83 -4.75 -0.24 2.28
C SER A 83 -6.06 0.52 2.33
N VAL A 84 -7.01 0.15 1.47
CA VAL A 84 -8.38 0.67 1.55
C VAL A 84 -9.16 -0.02 2.68
N GLY A 85 -8.75 -1.23 3.09
CA GLY A 85 -9.33 -1.91 4.24
C GLY A 85 -8.92 -1.26 5.55
N THR A 86 -9.87 -1.17 6.49
CA THR A 86 -9.61 -0.74 7.87
C THR A 86 -9.16 -1.95 8.68
N PHE A 87 -8.00 -1.84 9.33
CA PHE A 87 -7.49 -2.89 10.18
C PHE A 87 -8.32 -3.04 11.46
N LYS A 88 -8.77 -4.26 11.71
CA LYS A 88 -9.48 -4.69 12.91
C LYS A 88 -8.70 -5.86 13.50
N PRO A 89 -7.82 -5.64 14.49
CA PRO A 89 -6.83 -6.65 14.89
C PRO A 89 -7.45 -7.98 15.31
N ASN A 90 -8.57 -7.89 16.03
CA ASN A 90 -9.37 -9.01 16.50
C ASN A 90 -9.93 -9.92 15.38
N ILE A 91 -10.11 -9.39 14.17
CA ILE A 91 -10.63 -10.14 13.02
C ILE A 91 -9.49 -10.43 12.04
N ASP A 92 -8.67 -9.44 11.72
CA ASP A 92 -7.74 -9.51 10.60
C ASP A 92 -6.48 -10.32 10.88
N LEU A 93 -6.00 -10.41 12.13
CA LEU A 93 -4.84 -11.23 12.50
C LEU A 93 -5.22 -12.72 12.66
N THR A 94 -6.06 -13.24 11.78
CA THR A 94 -6.53 -14.63 11.77
C THR A 94 -6.08 -15.37 10.51
N PRO A 95 -5.96 -16.72 10.55
CA PRO A 95 -5.54 -17.49 9.38
C PRO A 95 -6.45 -17.22 8.17
N GLU A 96 -7.76 -17.15 8.37
CA GLU A 96 -8.78 -17.00 7.34
C GLU A 96 -8.69 -15.63 6.66
N ARG A 97 -8.48 -14.57 7.45
CA ARG A 97 -8.35 -13.21 6.89
C ARG A 97 -7.05 -13.03 6.13
N ILE A 98 -5.95 -13.59 6.63
CA ILE A 98 -4.66 -13.57 5.93
C ILE A 98 -4.75 -14.42 4.66
N GLN A 99 -5.27 -15.65 4.70
CA GLN A 99 -5.45 -16.50 3.51
C GLN A 99 -6.36 -15.86 2.46
N ARG A 100 -7.40 -15.15 2.89
CA ARG A 100 -8.26 -14.39 1.97
C ARG A 100 -7.49 -13.33 1.21
N HIS A 101 -6.55 -12.64 1.86
CA HIS A 101 -5.67 -11.68 1.20
C HIS A 101 -4.83 -12.32 0.10
N LEU A 102 -4.33 -13.54 0.34
CA LEU A 102 -3.53 -14.29 -0.63
C LEU A 102 -4.36 -14.80 -1.82
N ASN A 103 -5.69 -14.76 -1.74
CA ASN A 103 -6.57 -15.17 -2.83
C ASN A 103 -6.95 -13.98 -3.73
N PRO A 104 -6.38 -13.86 -4.95
CA PRO A 104 -6.66 -12.73 -5.83
C PRO A 104 -8.11 -12.68 -6.35
N ARG A 105 -8.90 -13.75 -6.16
CA ARG A 105 -10.32 -13.78 -6.53
C ARG A 105 -11.23 -13.23 -5.43
N ALA A 106 -10.72 -13.04 -4.21
CA ALA A 106 -11.49 -12.58 -3.05
C ALA A 106 -11.53 -11.04 -2.95
N THR A 107 -12.13 -10.39 -3.95
CA THR A 107 -12.11 -8.91 -4.10
C THR A 107 -13.15 -8.17 -3.24
N ARG A 108 -14.12 -8.88 -2.65
CA ARG A 108 -15.11 -8.29 -1.73
C ARG A 108 -14.47 -8.06 -0.36
N ASP A 109 -14.87 -6.97 0.31
CA ASP A 109 -14.36 -6.57 1.63
C ASP A 109 -12.83 -6.34 1.62
N PRO A 110 -12.32 -5.13 1.39
CA PRO A 110 -10.88 -4.92 1.22
C PRO A 110 -10.09 -5.34 2.47
N THR A 111 -8.97 -6.04 2.26
CA THR A 111 -8.06 -6.43 3.34
C THR A 111 -7.22 -5.24 3.81
N PRO A 112 -6.80 -5.22 5.09
CA PRO A 112 -5.87 -4.20 5.58
C PRO A 112 -4.40 -4.46 5.19
N PHE A 113 -4.12 -5.58 4.52
CA PHE A 113 -2.75 -5.98 4.21
C PHE A 113 -2.24 -5.38 2.89
N ILE A 114 -0.94 -5.13 2.85
CA ILE A 114 -0.19 -4.68 1.68
C ILE A 114 0.92 -5.69 1.40
N SER A 115 0.75 -6.49 0.34
CA SER A 115 1.75 -7.47 -0.12
C SER A 115 3.04 -6.84 -0.62
N THR A 116 4.16 -7.30 -0.10
CA THR A 116 5.52 -7.02 -0.57
C THR A 116 6.28 -8.33 -0.74
N THR A 117 7.46 -8.32 -1.37
CA THR A 117 8.31 -9.52 -1.47
C THR A 117 9.75 -9.23 -1.10
N SER A 118 10.46 -10.17 -0.50
CA SER A 118 11.91 -10.09 -0.24
C SER A 118 12.78 -10.22 -1.51
N SER A 119 12.18 -10.55 -2.66
CA SER A 119 12.90 -10.85 -3.91
C SER A 119 12.59 -9.85 -5.03
N LEU A 120 13.58 -9.02 -5.39
CA LEU A 120 13.45 -8.07 -6.51
C LEU A 120 13.09 -8.80 -7.81
N ARG A 121 13.70 -9.96 -8.05
CA ARG A 121 13.44 -10.80 -9.22
C ARG A 121 11.97 -11.23 -9.30
N ASP A 122 11.35 -11.54 -8.17
CA ASP A 122 9.94 -11.95 -8.16
C ASP A 122 9.00 -10.75 -8.34
N ALA A 123 9.37 -9.58 -7.81
CA ALA A 123 8.68 -8.33 -8.12
C ALA A 123 8.74 -7.99 -9.63
N GLU A 124 9.90 -8.15 -10.28
CA GLU A 124 10.08 -7.96 -11.73
C GLU A 124 9.23 -8.93 -12.56
N LYS A 125 9.23 -10.23 -12.20
CA LYS A 125 8.36 -11.20 -12.85
C LYS A 125 6.88 -10.84 -12.69
N ALA A 126 6.49 -10.33 -11.52
CA ALA A 126 5.10 -9.93 -11.24
C ALA A 126 4.68 -8.75 -12.13
N VAL A 127 5.47 -7.68 -12.23
CA VAL A 127 5.15 -6.55 -13.11
C VAL A 127 5.15 -6.94 -14.58
N LEU A 128 6.10 -7.77 -15.02
CA LEU A 128 6.15 -8.26 -16.40
C LEU A 128 4.92 -9.11 -16.74
N LYS A 129 4.50 -9.98 -15.81
CA LYS A 129 3.28 -10.79 -15.97
C LYS A 129 2.04 -9.90 -16.06
N LEU A 130 1.94 -8.87 -15.22
CA LEU A 130 0.83 -7.90 -15.24
C LEU A 130 0.77 -7.16 -16.57
N HIS A 131 1.91 -6.69 -17.07
CA HIS A 131 2.02 -6.01 -18.36
C HIS A 131 1.59 -6.89 -19.53
N ASN A 132 2.07 -8.14 -19.57
CA ASN A 132 1.92 -9.03 -20.73
C ASN A 132 0.61 -9.81 -20.78
N LYS A 133 0.03 -10.19 -19.63
CA LYS A 133 -1.08 -11.17 -19.57
C LYS A 133 -2.42 -10.61 -19.13
N SER A 134 -2.49 -9.39 -18.60
CA SER A 134 -3.75 -8.84 -18.11
C SER A 134 -4.57 -8.24 -19.25
N LYS A 135 -5.81 -8.69 -19.45
CA LYS A 135 -6.75 -8.09 -20.42
C LYS A 135 -7.10 -6.64 -20.09
N LEU A 136 -6.94 -6.25 -18.83
CA LEU A 136 -7.11 -4.89 -18.31
C LEU A 136 -5.75 -4.21 -18.11
N ALA A 137 -4.73 -4.63 -18.86
CA ALA A 137 -3.32 -4.39 -18.62
C ALA A 137 -2.99 -3.04 -17.95
N PRO A 138 -2.57 -3.05 -16.68
CA PRO A 138 -1.95 -1.86 -16.12
C PRO A 138 -0.72 -1.47 -16.93
N ARG A 139 -0.52 -0.17 -17.13
CA ARG A 139 0.59 0.39 -17.93
C ARG A 139 1.55 1.22 -17.11
N CYS A 140 1.07 1.86 -16.05
CA CYS A 140 1.91 2.63 -15.14
C CYS A 140 2.39 1.70 -14.03
N LEU A 141 3.48 0.99 -14.27
CA LEU A 141 4.02 -0.01 -13.35
C LEU A 141 5.23 0.57 -12.61
N THR A 142 5.31 0.31 -11.31
CA THR A 142 6.44 0.77 -10.48
C THR A 142 6.86 -0.34 -9.52
N ILE A 143 8.16 -0.49 -9.27
CA ILE A 143 8.68 -1.29 -8.15
C ILE A 143 9.30 -0.34 -7.14
N THR A 144 8.83 -0.41 -5.91
CA THR A 144 9.33 0.37 -4.78
C THR A 144 10.12 -0.53 -3.84
N THR A 145 11.35 -0.11 -3.52
CA THR A 145 12.23 -0.75 -2.54
C THR A 145 11.99 -0.11 -1.19
N LEU A 146 11.79 -0.95 -0.18
CA LEU A 146 11.47 -0.57 1.18
C LEU A 146 12.58 -1.08 2.10
N ASP A 147 13.16 -0.19 2.88
CA ASP A 147 14.13 -0.53 3.91
C ASP A 147 13.42 -1.11 5.12
N THR A 148 13.87 -2.29 5.54
CA THR A 148 13.32 -3.01 6.68
C THR A 148 14.25 -3.01 7.88
N SER A 149 15.42 -2.36 7.81
CA SER A 149 16.41 -2.27 8.90
C SER A 149 15.85 -1.81 10.26
N ARG A 150 14.73 -1.06 10.24
CA ARG A 150 14.04 -0.54 11.43
C ARG A 150 12.94 -1.46 11.98
N LEU A 151 12.72 -2.62 11.38
CA LEU A 151 11.77 -3.60 11.88
C LEU A 151 12.33 -4.30 13.12
N VAL A 152 11.55 -4.33 14.19
CA VAL A 152 11.91 -5.04 15.42
C VAL A 152 11.03 -6.28 15.55
N PRO A 153 11.61 -7.47 15.77
CA PRO A 153 10.82 -8.69 15.96
C PRO A 153 10.13 -8.70 17.32
N ALA A 154 8.92 -9.23 17.36
CA ALA A 154 8.17 -9.51 18.58
C ALA A 154 7.31 -10.78 18.41
N VAL A 155 6.88 -11.38 19.51
CA VAL A 155 5.84 -12.42 19.49
C VAL A 155 4.54 -11.80 19.97
N LEU A 156 3.49 -11.87 19.15
CA LEU A 156 2.13 -11.58 19.61
C LEU A 156 1.58 -12.83 20.31
N LYS A 157 1.34 -12.71 21.61
CA LYS A 157 0.73 -13.73 22.45
C LYS A 157 -0.75 -13.43 22.57
N ALA A 158 -1.61 -14.33 22.12
CA ALA A 158 -3.05 -14.08 22.11
C ALA A 158 -3.91 -15.32 22.32
N THR A 159 -5.17 -15.12 22.73
CA THR A 159 -6.17 -16.18 22.80
C THR A 159 -7.10 -16.11 21.59
N MET A 160 -7.04 -17.12 20.74
CA MET A 160 -7.90 -17.28 19.58
C MET A 160 -9.17 -18.05 19.95
N LEU A 161 -10.32 -17.44 19.69
CA LEU A 161 -11.64 -18.00 19.90
C LEU A 161 -12.22 -18.45 18.56
N THR A 162 -12.58 -19.72 18.43
CA THR A 162 -13.20 -20.27 17.22
C THR A 162 -14.57 -20.82 17.55
N THR A 163 -15.61 -20.27 16.94
CA THR A 163 -16.98 -20.79 17.09
C THR A 163 -17.27 -21.84 16.03
N ILE A 164 -17.58 -23.05 16.49
CA ILE A 164 -17.92 -24.20 15.67
C ILE A 164 -19.44 -24.36 15.69
N LYS A 165 -20.07 -24.26 14.52
CA LYS A 165 -21.50 -24.54 14.32
C LYS A 165 -21.67 -25.88 13.61
N THR A 166 -22.44 -26.76 14.23
CA THR A 166 -22.77 -28.07 13.65
C THR A 166 -24.17 -28.02 13.08
N HIS A 167 -24.32 -28.36 11.81
CA HIS A 167 -25.59 -28.36 11.08
C HIS A 167 -25.96 -29.77 10.63
N VAL A 168 -27.25 -30.11 10.70
CA VAL A 168 -27.80 -31.17 9.83
C VAL A 168 -27.75 -30.65 8.40
N PRO A 169 -27.36 -31.45 7.39
CA PRO A 169 -27.29 -31.01 5.99
C PRO A 169 -28.51 -30.22 5.48
N ASP A 170 -29.70 -30.54 5.98
CA ASP A 170 -30.96 -29.94 5.53
C ASP A 170 -31.52 -28.84 6.46
N GLN A 171 -30.80 -28.46 7.52
CA GLN A 171 -31.24 -27.45 8.48
C GLN A 171 -30.39 -26.18 8.41
N LYS A 172 -31.07 -25.02 8.33
CA LYS A 172 -30.42 -23.71 8.37
C LYS A 172 -29.89 -23.38 9.77
N ASP A 173 -30.61 -23.78 10.81
CA ASP A 173 -30.23 -23.51 12.18
C ASP A 173 -29.21 -24.55 12.69
N PRO A 174 -28.19 -24.12 13.44
CA PRO A 174 -27.20 -25.04 14.00
C PRO A 174 -27.82 -25.85 15.14
N ILE A 175 -27.57 -27.17 15.15
CA ILE A 175 -27.98 -28.07 16.23
C ILE A 175 -27.13 -27.82 17.49
N SER A 176 -25.85 -27.47 17.27
CA SER A 176 -24.94 -27.12 18.34
C SER A 176 -24.03 -25.98 17.91
N THR A 177 -23.77 -25.10 18.86
CA THR A 177 -22.76 -24.05 18.75
C THR A 177 -21.83 -24.20 19.94
N ARG A 178 -20.53 -24.38 19.69
CA ARG A 178 -19.51 -24.39 20.74
C ARG A 178 -18.38 -23.43 20.38
N THR A 179 -17.82 -22.77 21.38
CA THR A 179 -16.61 -21.95 21.21
C THR A 179 -15.44 -22.71 21.78
N VAL A 180 -14.37 -22.79 21.00
CA VAL A 180 -13.10 -23.38 21.41
C VAL A 180 -12.08 -22.25 21.54
N GLU A 181 -11.33 -22.27 22.63
CA GLU A 181 -10.26 -21.32 22.88
C GLU A 181 -8.91 -22.01 22.64
N ARG A 182 -8.00 -21.32 21.98
CA ARG A 182 -6.63 -21.77 21.75
C ARG A 182 -5.68 -20.60 21.94
N TYR A 183 -4.67 -20.80 22.77
CA TYR A 183 -3.57 -19.85 22.87
C TYR A 183 -2.68 -19.96 21.62
N VAL A 184 -2.28 -18.82 21.07
CA VAL A 184 -1.44 -18.74 19.86
C VAL A 184 -0.30 -17.76 20.06
N GLU A 185 0.87 -18.17 19.60
CA GLU A 185 2.04 -17.30 19.47
C GLU A 185 2.30 -17.01 18.00
N MET A 186 2.27 -15.71 17.66
CA MET A 186 2.40 -15.26 16.28
C MET A 186 3.66 -14.41 16.10
N PRO A 187 4.60 -14.82 15.24
CA PRO A 187 5.76 -14.00 14.90
C PRO A 187 5.31 -12.74 14.17
N ILE A 188 5.72 -11.59 14.69
CA ILE A 188 5.42 -10.29 14.08
C ILE A 188 6.67 -9.42 14.05
N TRP A 189 6.67 -8.45 13.15
CA TRP A 189 7.68 -7.42 13.05
C TRP A 189 7.00 -6.06 13.19
N ILE A 190 7.65 -5.14 13.89
CA ILE A 190 7.06 -3.84 14.21
C ILE A 190 7.98 -2.77 13.66
N LEU A 191 7.46 -1.96 12.75
CA LEU A 191 8.16 -0.77 12.27
C LEU A 191 8.02 0.31 13.33
N ASP A 192 9.12 0.54 14.02
CA ASP A 192 9.14 1.33 15.23
C ASP A 192 9.07 2.84 14.92
N LYS A 193 8.05 3.51 15.46
CA LYS A 193 8.04 4.98 15.68
C LYS A 193 8.29 5.32 17.15
N VAL A 194 8.24 4.34 18.03
CA VAL A 194 8.28 4.49 19.49
C VAL A 194 9.75 4.70 19.90
N PRO A 195 10.03 5.63 20.83
CA PRO A 195 11.38 5.92 21.29
C PRO A 195 11.85 4.83 22.26
N HIS A 196 12.03 3.60 21.78
CA HIS A 196 12.77 2.59 22.53
C HIS A 196 14.07 2.31 21.78
N SER A 197 14.88 3.38 21.70
CA SER A 197 16.30 3.29 21.38
C SER A 197 16.98 2.49 22.50
N GLY A 198 17.13 1.18 22.29
CA GLY A 198 17.66 0.25 23.29
C GLY A 198 17.71 -1.17 22.72
N ASN A 199 18.34 -2.08 23.47
CA ASN A 199 18.36 -3.49 23.06
C ASN A 199 16.92 -4.04 23.10
N PRO A 200 16.55 -4.96 22.18
CA PRO A 200 15.24 -5.61 22.20
C PRO A 200 14.88 -6.27 23.54
N GLU A 201 15.88 -6.75 24.27
CA GLU A 201 15.76 -7.38 25.59
C GLU A 201 15.27 -6.41 26.68
N ASP A 202 15.54 -5.12 26.54
CA ASP A 202 15.17 -4.10 27.52
C ASP A 202 13.74 -3.57 27.30
N ARG A 203 13.03 -4.06 26.26
CA ARG A 203 11.69 -3.58 25.89
C ARG A 203 10.64 -4.27 26.75
N PRO A 204 9.81 -3.52 27.51
CA PRO A 204 8.73 -4.11 28.27
C PRO A 204 7.67 -4.70 27.33
N SER A 205 7.01 -5.76 27.77
CA SER A 205 5.80 -6.25 27.12
C SER A 205 4.73 -5.16 27.15
N CYS A 206 3.93 -5.07 26.09
CA CYS A 206 2.85 -4.08 25.96
C CYS A 206 1.65 -4.69 25.24
N GLU A 207 0.48 -4.06 25.39
CA GLU A 207 -0.73 -4.51 24.71
C GLU A 207 -0.69 -4.11 23.23
N LEU A 208 -1.46 -4.82 22.41
CA LEU A 208 -1.56 -4.55 20.98
C LEU A 208 -2.07 -3.14 20.68
N GLU A 209 -3.08 -2.71 21.44
CA GLU A 209 -3.71 -1.40 21.33
C GLU A 209 -2.72 -0.26 21.58
N ASP A 210 -1.78 -0.43 22.53
CA ASP A 210 -0.77 0.58 22.85
C ASP A 210 0.15 0.85 21.64
N ILE A 211 0.64 -0.23 21.01
CA ILE A 211 1.49 -0.11 19.80
C ILE A 211 0.74 0.58 18.66
N LEU A 212 -0.54 0.24 18.46
CA LEU A 212 -1.34 0.84 17.40
C LEU A 212 -1.65 2.32 17.69
N GLN A 213 -1.89 2.66 18.96
CA GLN A 213 -2.12 4.04 19.40
C GLN A 213 -0.87 4.91 19.21
N ASP A 214 0.33 4.35 19.45
CA ASP A 214 1.61 5.02 19.21
C ASP A 214 2.02 5.08 17.72
N GLY A 215 1.17 4.54 16.83
CA GLY A 215 1.39 4.56 15.38
C GLY A 215 2.42 3.55 14.90
N GLY A 216 2.66 2.49 15.67
CA GLY A 216 3.42 1.33 15.24
C GLY A 216 2.76 0.62 14.06
N ILE A 217 3.57 0.20 13.10
CA ILE A 217 3.08 -0.50 11.90
C ILE A 217 3.52 -1.95 11.96
N LEU A 218 2.56 -2.86 11.90
CA LEU A 218 2.81 -4.29 11.98
C LEU A 218 3.19 -4.85 10.61
N TRP A 219 4.11 -5.81 10.61
CA TRP A 219 4.60 -6.54 9.46
C TRP A 219 4.59 -8.04 9.75
N LEU A 220 4.14 -8.82 8.78
CA LEU A 220 4.00 -10.28 8.89
C LEU A 220 4.82 -10.96 7.80
N SER A 221 5.71 -11.87 8.18
CA SER A 221 6.39 -12.77 7.24
C SER A 221 5.54 -14.02 7.04
N LEU A 222 5.11 -14.30 5.81
CA LEU A 222 4.26 -15.48 5.54
C LEU A 222 4.99 -16.80 5.79
N THR A 223 6.31 -16.82 5.65
CA THR A 223 7.14 -17.97 5.99
C THR A 223 7.12 -18.25 7.49
N GLU A 224 7.30 -17.22 8.31
CA GLU A 224 7.25 -17.36 9.77
C GLU A 224 5.83 -17.74 10.23
N LEU A 225 4.79 -17.15 9.64
CA LEU A 225 3.40 -17.48 9.98
C LEU A 225 3.02 -18.92 9.65
N LYS A 226 3.59 -19.49 8.58
CA LYS A 226 3.37 -20.90 8.21
C LYS A 226 3.96 -21.87 9.23
N GLU A 227 5.04 -21.47 9.90
CA GLU A 227 5.74 -22.26 10.93
C GLU A 227 5.24 -21.99 12.36
N SER A 228 4.39 -20.97 12.54
CA SER A 228 3.83 -20.57 13.85
C SER A 228 2.57 -21.35 14.26
N ASP A 229 2.11 -21.12 15.50
CA ASP A 229 0.84 -21.66 16.04
C ASP A 229 -0.39 -21.25 15.23
N LEU A 230 -0.28 -20.17 14.45
CA LEU A 230 -1.33 -19.72 13.54
C LEU A 230 -1.59 -20.76 12.44
N SER A 231 -0.60 -21.59 12.09
CA SER A 231 -0.70 -22.68 11.11
C SER A 231 -1.28 -22.23 9.77
N LEU A 232 -0.69 -21.17 9.18
CA LEU A 232 -1.19 -20.56 7.96
C LEU A 232 -1.00 -21.49 6.74
N TRP A 233 -2.11 -21.92 6.12
CA TRP A 233 -2.08 -22.62 4.84
C TRP A 233 -1.86 -21.66 3.65
N ALA A 234 -0.61 -21.27 3.44
CA ALA A 234 -0.17 -20.53 2.28
C ALA A 234 0.58 -21.44 1.29
N SER A 235 0.32 -21.26 -0.01
CA SER A 235 1.09 -21.96 -1.05
C SER A 235 2.55 -21.51 -1.07
N ASP A 236 3.45 -22.36 -1.56
CA ASP A 236 4.89 -22.04 -1.60
C ASP A 236 5.23 -20.83 -2.50
N ALA A 237 4.29 -20.41 -3.35
CA ALA A 237 4.42 -19.17 -4.12
C ALA A 237 4.48 -17.91 -3.24
N HIS A 238 4.12 -18.00 -1.96
CA HIS A 238 4.08 -16.89 -1.01
C HIS A 238 5.24 -16.90 0.02
N MET A 239 6.23 -17.81 -0.09
CA MET A 239 7.32 -17.95 0.90
C MET A 239 8.30 -16.75 0.95
N ASN A 240 8.20 -15.83 -0.01
CA ASN A 240 8.99 -14.59 -0.01
C ASN A 240 8.11 -13.37 0.25
N GLU A 241 6.84 -13.56 0.60
CA GLU A 241 5.89 -12.46 0.73
C GLU A 241 5.77 -11.99 2.19
N TRP A 242 5.78 -10.67 2.33
CA TRP A 242 5.69 -9.94 3.58
C TRP A 242 4.48 -9.02 3.50
N LEU A 243 3.67 -8.99 4.55
CA LEU A 243 2.45 -8.19 4.62
C LEU A 243 2.65 -7.04 5.59
N ALA A 244 2.62 -5.80 5.09
CA ALA A 244 2.48 -4.63 5.94
C ALA A 244 0.99 -4.42 6.28
N VAL A 245 0.70 -4.07 7.52
CA VAL A 245 -0.67 -3.82 7.99
C VAL A 245 -1.00 -2.33 7.87
N SER A 246 -2.13 -2.01 7.25
CA SER A 246 -2.72 -0.68 7.03
C SER A 246 -1.94 0.24 6.09
N SER A 247 -0.66 0.50 6.36
CA SER A 247 0.11 1.51 5.65
C SER A 247 1.59 1.23 5.63
N ILE A 248 2.28 1.82 4.66
CA ILE A 248 3.74 1.84 4.56
C ILE A 248 4.17 3.30 4.48
N PRO A 249 5.02 3.80 5.40
CA PRO A 249 5.42 5.20 5.41
C PRO A 249 6.44 5.51 4.31
N GLU A 250 6.47 6.76 3.83
CA GLU A 250 7.46 7.24 2.87
C GLU A 250 8.88 7.21 3.42
N SER A 251 9.04 7.31 4.74
CA SER A 251 10.33 7.34 5.41
C SER A 251 11.15 6.06 5.27
N ILE A 252 10.54 4.94 4.87
CA ILE A 252 11.27 3.68 4.58
C ILE A 252 11.42 3.42 3.08
N VAL A 253 10.91 4.29 2.22
CA VAL A 253 11.08 4.14 0.77
C VAL A 253 12.48 4.58 0.37
N THR A 254 13.32 3.63 -0.04
CA THR A 254 14.68 3.92 -0.48
C THR A 254 14.73 4.25 -1.97
N LYS A 255 13.99 3.49 -2.80
CA LYS A 255 13.99 3.64 -4.26
C LYS A 255 12.61 3.36 -4.85
N SER A 256 12.23 4.13 -5.88
CA SER A 256 11.06 3.86 -6.71
C SER A 256 11.51 3.80 -8.17
N ARG A 257 11.33 2.65 -8.81
CA ARG A 257 11.79 2.35 -10.16
C ARG A 257 10.60 2.17 -11.10
N PRO A 258 10.41 2.99 -12.13
CA PRO A 258 9.36 2.78 -13.11
C PRO A 258 9.70 1.56 -13.98
N PHE A 259 8.68 0.74 -14.26
CA PHE A 259 8.75 -0.31 -15.27
C PHE A 259 7.98 0.16 -16.49
N ASP A 260 8.67 0.35 -17.61
CA ASP A 260 8.09 0.96 -18.81
C ASP A 260 7.27 -0.02 -19.66
N GLY A 261 7.20 -1.30 -19.27
CA GLY A 261 6.60 -2.38 -20.07
C GLY A 261 7.63 -3.34 -20.68
N ALA A 262 8.92 -3.00 -20.65
CA ALA A 262 10.02 -3.85 -21.07
C ALA A 262 11.20 -3.84 -20.10
N ILE A 263 11.57 -2.68 -19.56
CA ILE A 263 12.76 -2.47 -18.73
C ILE A 263 12.34 -1.82 -17.42
N LEU A 264 12.98 -2.27 -16.33
CA LEU A 264 12.92 -1.61 -15.03
C LEU A 264 14.02 -0.54 -14.97
N HIS A 265 13.64 0.73 -14.99
CA HIS A 265 14.59 1.83 -14.99
C HIS A 265 15.06 2.10 -13.56
N SER A 266 16.35 1.88 -13.31
CA SER A 266 16.92 2.02 -11.96
C SER A 266 17.32 3.44 -11.61
N GLU A 267 17.62 4.27 -12.61
CA GLU A 267 18.21 5.60 -12.45
C GLU A 267 17.61 6.58 -13.47
N LYS A 268 17.74 7.88 -13.18
CA LYS A 268 17.35 8.94 -14.12
C LYS A 268 18.27 8.87 -15.34
N SER A 269 17.72 9.02 -16.53
CA SER A 269 18.48 8.93 -17.78
C SER A 269 18.24 10.16 -18.65
N THR A 270 19.04 10.37 -19.70
CA THR A 270 18.80 11.47 -20.67
C THR A 270 17.55 11.28 -21.52
N GLU A 271 16.97 10.09 -21.52
CA GLU A 271 15.69 9.79 -22.18
C GLU A 271 14.56 9.80 -21.15
N PHE A 272 13.40 10.29 -21.56
CA PHE A 272 12.20 10.19 -20.73
C PHE A 272 11.70 8.75 -20.72
N VAL A 273 11.15 8.32 -19.59
CA VAL A 273 10.54 6.99 -19.46
C VAL A 273 9.05 7.12 -19.71
N GLN A 274 8.56 6.49 -20.78
CA GLN A 274 7.14 6.47 -21.15
C GLN A 274 6.53 5.09 -20.91
N ALA A 275 5.30 5.03 -20.41
CA ALA A 275 4.57 3.77 -20.23
C ALA A 275 4.22 3.13 -21.60
N ARG A 276 4.94 2.07 -21.98
CA ARG A 276 4.76 1.38 -23.27
C ARG A 276 3.40 0.71 -23.35
N GLY A 277 2.77 0.79 -24.53
CA GLY A 277 1.45 0.20 -24.77
C GLY A 277 0.31 0.91 -24.03
N SER A 278 0.59 2.04 -23.37
CA SER A 278 -0.44 2.97 -22.95
C SER A 278 -0.92 3.80 -24.16
N PRO A 279 -2.23 3.89 -24.43
CA PRO A 279 -2.75 4.83 -25.43
C PRO A 279 -2.58 6.29 -24.99
N GLU A 280 -2.42 6.52 -23.69
CA GLU A 280 -2.25 7.83 -23.09
C GLU A 280 -0.77 8.11 -22.78
N PRO A 281 -0.28 9.33 -22.99
CA PRO A 281 1.11 9.73 -22.75
C PRO A 281 1.41 9.90 -21.25
N PHE A 282 1.74 8.78 -20.60
CA PHE A 282 2.27 8.77 -19.23
C PHE A 282 3.78 8.75 -19.23
N TYR A 283 4.37 9.66 -18.47
CA TYR A 283 5.80 9.76 -18.28
C TYR A 283 6.17 9.66 -16.81
N TRP A 284 7.29 9.01 -16.51
CA TRP A 284 7.80 8.96 -15.15
C TRP A 284 8.54 10.25 -14.80
N ASN A 285 8.03 10.98 -13.81
CA ASN A 285 8.70 12.12 -13.23
C ASN A 285 9.69 11.63 -12.17
N PHE A 286 10.99 11.75 -12.43
CA PHE A 286 12.03 11.27 -11.52
C PHE A 286 12.15 12.12 -10.25
N ASP A 287 11.85 13.42 -10.35
CA ASP A 287 11.96 14.34 -9.22
C ASP A 287 10.84 14.08 -8.21
N GLN A 288 9.64 13.76 -8.72
CA GLN A 288 8.46 13.45 -7.90
C GLN A 288 8.24 11.95 -7.67
N LYS A 289 9.07 11.10 -8.28
CA LYS A 289 8.98 9.62 -8.23
C LYS A 289 7.57 9.10 -8.52
N ARG A 290 6.91 9.59 -9.57
CA ARG A 290 5.54 9.21 -9.93
C ARG A 290 5.27 9.22 -11.42
N TRP A 291 4.27 8.44 -11.85
CA TRP A 291 3.74 8.47 -13.22
C TRP A 291 2.79 9.65 -13.43
N GLU A 292 3.08 10.49 -14.41
CA GLU A 292 2.28 11.69 -14.72
C GLU A 292 1.66 11.62 -16.12
N TYR A 293 0.40 12.02 -16.21
CA TYR A 293 -0.28 12.22 -17.48
C TYR A 293 0.09 13.59 -18.06
N VAL A 294 0.82 13.62 -19.17
CA VAL A 294 1.29 14.87 -19.79
C VAL A 294 0.99 14.84 -21.29
N PRO A 295 -0.23 15.18 -21.71
CA PRO A 295 -0.63 15.11 -23.13
C PRO A 295 0.13 16.07 -24.04
N ASN A 296 0.53 17.22 -23.50
CA ASN A 296 1.21 18.28 -24.23
C ASN A 296 2.57 18.60 -23.58
N MET A 297 3.45 17.60 -23.47
CA MET A 297 4.74 17.75 -22.79
C MET A 297 5.63 18.78 -23.51
N THR A 298 5.86 19.93 -22.87
CA THR A 298 6.74 21.00 -23.37
C THR A 298 8.03 21.13 -22.56
N ASP A 299 7.99 20.82 -21.25
CA ASP A 299 9.15 20.78 -20.37
C ASP A 299 9.55 19.33 -20.06
N TYR A 300 10.75 18.95 -20.49
CA TYR A 300 11.27 17.60 -20.37
C TYR A 300 12.16 17.41 -19.13
N ARG A 301 12.57 18.50 -18.47
CA ARG A 301 13.59 18.46 -17.40
C ARG A 301 13.22 17.57 -16.20
N PRO A 302 11.96 17.52 -15.74
CA PRO A 302 11.59 16.60 -14.64
C PRO A 302 11.68 15.12 -15.04
N TYR A 303 11.66 14.82 -16.33
CA TYR A 303 11.57 13.46 -16.89
C TYR A 303 12.91 12.92 -17.40
N ARG A 304 13.95 13.76 -17.52
CA ARG A 304 15.27 13.36 -18.04
C ARG A 304 16.44 14.09 -17.38
N GLU A 305 17.63 13.51 -17.45
CA GLU A 305 18.87 14.22 -17.17
C GLU A 305 19.18 15.26 -18.25
N ALA A 306 19.81 16.36 -17.84
CA ALA A 306 20.30 17.35 -18.78
C ALA A 306 21.36 16.70 -19.69
N LYS A 307 21.15 16.73 -21.02
CA LYS A 307 22.20 16.34 -21.96
C LYS A 307 23.38 17.29 -21.80
N ALA A 308 24.60 16.77 -21.83
CA ALA A 308 25.80 17.61 -21.93
C ALA A 308 25.65 18.53 -23.16
N GLY A 309 25.52 19.84 -22.95
CA GLY A 309 25.28 20.83 -24.01
C GLY A 309 23.90 21.52 -23.97
N ASP A 310 22.96 21.08 -23.12
CA ASP A 310 21.65 21.72 -22.92
C ASP A 310 21.74 23.00 -22.04
N LYS A 311 22.87 23.73 -22.13
CA LYS A 311 23.17 24.97 -21.38
C LYS A 311 22.43 26.21 -21.91
N ARG A 312 21.36 26.06 -22.69
CA ARG A 312 20.60 27.22 -23.19
C ARG A 312 19.58 27.68 -22.15
N LYS A 313 20.09 28.25 -21.06
CA LYS A 313 19.43 29.39 -20.43
C LYS A 313 20.43 30.53 -20.37
N LEU A 314 20.13 31.55 -21.17
CA LEU A 314 20.62 32.90 -21.02
C LEU A 314 20.45 33.29 -19.55
N SER A 315 21.56 33.62 -18.88
CA SER A 315 21.51 34.39 -17.65
C SER A 315 20.96 35.77 -18.00
N ASP A 316 19.84 36.15 -17.40
CA ASP A 316 19.21 37.48 -17.50
C ASP A 316 20.07 38.61 -16.87
N GLU A 317 21.38 38.43 -16.74
CA GLU A 317 22.29 39.40 -16.10
C GLU A 317 22.85 40.45 -17.08
N ASN A 318 22.30 40.60 -18.28
CA ASN A 318 22.82 41.56 -19.28
C ASN A 318 21.80 42.57 -19.83
N LEU A 319 20.65 42.76 -19.17
CA LEU A 319 19.67 43.79 -19.56
C LEU A 319 19.70 45.08 -18.71
N GLU A 320 20.64 45.22 -17.76
CA GLU A 320 20.79 46.47 -16.98
C GLU A 320 21.93 47.41 -17.44
N SER A 321 22.66 47.11 -18.52
CA SER A 321 23.78 47.97 -18.97
C SER A 321 23.54 48.81 -20.24
N ALA A 322 22.29 48.93 -20.70
CA ALA A 322 21.97 49.82 -21.83
C ALA A 322 20.59 50.48 -21.67
N GLY A 323 20.54 51.59 -20.93
CA GLY A 323 19.30 52.37 -20.84
C GLY A 323 19.29 53.56 -19.88
N SER A 324 20.44 54.19 -19.60
CA SER A 324 20.49 55.48 -18.90
C SER A 324 20.52 56.62 -19.92
N SER A 325 19.35 57.15 -20.28
CA SER A 325 19.15 58.59 -20.57
C SER A 325 17.75 58.83 -21.19
N ALA A 326 16.80 59.29 -20.39
CA ALA A 326 15.84 60.36 -20.74
C ALA A 326 14.84 60.55 -19.60
N GLU A 327 15.00 61.66 -18.88
CA GLU A 327 13.98 62.26 -18.04
C GLU A 327 12.83 62.77 -18.91
N THR A 328 11.56 62.59 -18.50
CA THR A 328 10.56 63.68 -18.51
C THR A 328 9.40 63.36 -17.57
N GLU A 329 9.09 64.34 -16.71
CA GLU A 329 7.92 64.42 -15.82
C GLU A 329 6.59 64.57 -16.58
N SER A 330 5.50 64.12 -15.95
CA SER A 330 4.14 64.73 -15.86
C SER A 330 3.11 63.61 -15.67
N ASP A 331 2.50 63.43 -14.50
CA ASP A 331 1.38 64.19 -13.92
C ASP A 331 -0.02 63.75 -14.41
N SER A 332 -0.95 63.78 -13.46
CA SER A 332 -2.41 63.68 -13.50
C SER A 332 -3.07 62.30 -13.50
N GLY A 333 -3.86 62.09 -12.45
CA GLY A 333 -4.67 60.91 -12.22
C GLY A 333 -5.93 60.86 -13.10
N LEU A 334 -6.73 59.83 -12.88
CA LEU A 334 -8.18 59.94 -12.66
C LEU A 334 -8.77 58.59 -12.30
N ASP A 335 -9.63 58.63 -11.30
CA ASP A 335 -10.61 57.63 -10.91
C ASP A 335 -11.47 57.18 -12.10
N LEU A 336 -11.85 55.91 -12.11
CA LEU A 336 -13.21 55.53 -12.54
C LEU A 336 -13.59 54.13 -12.06
N ASP A 337 -14.52 54.15 -11.11
CA ASP A 337 -15.52 53.12 -10.86
C ASP A 337 -16.08 52.55 -12.17
N GLN A 338 -16.33 51.23 -12.19
CA GLN A 338 -17.61 50.70 -12.66
C GLN A 338 -17.85 49.26 -12.22
N SER A 339 -18.71 49.17 -11.21
CA SER A 339 -19.84 48.26 -11.05
C SER A 339 -20.31 47.45 -12.26
N GLY A 340 -20.83 46.24 -11.95
CA GLY A 340 -21.76 45.47 -12.79
C GLY A 340 -21.16 44.11 -13.18
N ASP A 341 -21.84 42.98 -13.13
CA ASP A 341 -23.22 42.70 -12.81
C ASP A 341 -23.35 41.22 -12.48
N SER A 342 -24.45 40.92 -11.81
CA SER A 342 -24.81 39.62 -11.26
C SER A 342 -25.43 38.69 -12.31
N LEU A 343 -25.61 37.42 -11.89
CA LEU A 343 -26.58 36.40 -12.38
C LEU A 343 -26.04 35.33 -13.36
N PRO A 344 -26.72 34.17 -13.48
CA PRO A 344 -27.00 33.21 -12.41
C PRO A 344 -26.69 31.75 -12.82
N CYS A 345 -26.67 30.85 -11.84
CA CYS A 345 -26.80 29.41 -12.04
C CYS A 345 -28.08 29.06 -12.82
N PRO A 346 -28.05 28.03 -13.68
CA PRO A 346 -29.21 27.21 -13.94
C PRO A 346 -29.07 25.86 -13.20
N ALA A 347 -29.90 25.70 -12.17
CA ALA A 347 -30.40 24.39 -11.76
C ALA A 347 -31.46 23.93 -12.77
N ARG A 348 -31.35 22.69 -13.28
CA ARG A 348 -32.41 21.87 -13.91
C ARG A 348 -31.74 20.58 -14.44
N THR A 349 -32.27 19.37 -14.37
CA THR A 349 -33.57 18.86 -13.93
C THR A 349 -33.37 17.36 -13.65
N SER A 350 -34.03 16.86 -12.61
CA SER A 350 -34.42 15.46 -12.47
C SER A 350 -35.30 14.99 -13.63
N ILE A 351 -35.08 13.79 -14.15
CA ILE A 351 -36.00 12.81 -14.79
C ILE A 351 -35.07 11.62 -15.09
N GLY A 352 -35.37 10.34 -14.88
CA GLY A 352 -36.59 9.69 -14.46
C GLY A 352 -36.26 8.22 -14.17
N HIS A 353 -37.13 7.64 -13.36
CA HIS A 353 -37.09 6.28 -12.84
C HIS A 353 -38.03 5.43 -13.69
N VAL A 354 -37.54 4.39 -14.38
CA VAL A 354 -38.27 3.18 -14.83
C VAL A 354 -37.16 2.17 -15.19
N GLY A 355 -37.14 0.91 -14.79
CA GLY A 355 -38.08 0.07 -14.06
C GLY A 355 -37.69 -1.39 -14.38
N LEU A 356 -37.72 -2.22 -13.32
CA LEU A 356 -37.67 -3.69 -13.28
C LEU A 356 -36.39 -4.40 -13.75
#